data_AF-A0A835CTI9-F1
#
_entry.id   AF-A0A835CTI9-F1
#
_cell.length_a   1.000
_cell.length_b   1.000
_cell.length_c   1.000
_cell.angle_alpha   90.00
_cell.angle_beta   90.00
_cell.angle_gamma   90.00
#
_symmetry.space_group_name_H-M   'P 1'
#
loop_
_entity.id
_entity.type
_entity.pdbx_description
1 polymer ?
#
loop_
_entity_poly.entity_id
_entity_poly.type
_entity_poly.pdbx_seq_one_letter_code
_entity_poly.pdbx_strand_id
1 'polypeptide(L)'
;MTLWIYFNFNLLDHEKVFISNTFYSAKEAGEGEAGSVASWELRVEGRLLHDTKNDANKVKRKFSSFFKSLVIELDKDLYGPDNHMVKWHRTLTPQETNGFQVKCPGDKNVRCTILLLLDYQPLQFKLDPRLARLLGVYTQTRPVIISAL
;
A
#
# COMPACT_ATOMS: atom_id res chain seq x y z
N MET A 1 -18.83 4.76 1.53
CA MET A 1 -18.53 5.03 0.11
C MET A 1 -17.17 4.43 -0.20
N THR A 2 -17.14 3.29 -0.89
CA THR A 2 -15.88 2.60 -1.21
C THR A 2 -15.28 3.22 -2.47
N LEU A 3 -14.21 4.00 -2.30
CA LEU A 3 -13.48 4.60 -3.42
C LEU A 3 -12.34 3.67 -3.81
N TRP A 4 -12.48 2.95 -4.92
CA TRP A 4 -11.38 2.16 -5.49
C TRP A 4 -10.43 3.09 -6.24
N ILE A 5 -9.26 3.35 -5.67
CA ILE A 5 -8.19 4.07 -6.37
C ILE A 5 -7.35 3.05 -7.12
N TYR A 6 -7.38 3.09 -8.45
CA TYR A 6 -6.53 2.26 -9.29
C TYR A 6 -5.18 2.94 -9.46
N PHE A 7 -4.13 2.40 -8.83
CA PHE A 7 -2.77 2.75 -9.20
C PHE A 7 -2.34 1.87 -10.35
N ASN A 8 -2.24 2.45 -11.54
CA ASN A 8 -1.62 1.80 -12.68
C ASN A 8 -0.10 1.95 -12.55
N PHE A 9 0.52 1.04 -11.82
CA PHE A 9 1.95 0.86 -11.87
C PHE A 9 2.26 0.14 -13.18
N ASN A 10 2.70 0.85 -14.22
CA ASN A 10 3.18 0.27 -15.51
C ASN A 10 4.35 -0.74 -15.36
N LEU A 11 4.72 -1.14 -14.14
CA LEU A 11 5.75 -2.13 -13.79
C LEU A 11 5.19 -3.34 -13.00
N LEU A 12 3.87 -3.35 -12.73
CA LEU A 12 3.13 -4.45 -12.12
C LEU A 12 1.99 -4.83 -13.08
N ASP A 13 2.30 -5.26 -14.30
CA ASP A 13 1.29 -5.75 -15.29
C ASP A 13 0.43 -6.92 -14.75
N HIS A 14 0.75 -7.42 -13.56
CA HIS A 14 0.13 -8.59 -12.94
C HIS A 14 -0.48 -8.32 -11.57
N GLU A 15 -0.58 -7.09 -11.06
CA GLU A 15 -1.14 -6.85 -9.72
C GLU A 15 -2.03 -5.61 -9.63
N LYS A 16 -3.22 -5.76 -9.04
CA LYS A 16 -4.12 -4.65 -8.68
C LYS A 16 -4.01 -4.37 -7.20
N VAL A 17 -3.72 -3.11 -6.87
CA VAL A 17 -3.84 -2.60 -5.51
C VAL A 17 -5.23 -1.99 -5.36
N PHE A 18 -5.89 -2.36 -4.27
CA PHE A 18 -7.18 -1.86 -3.86
C PHE A 18 -7.05 -1.11 -2.55
N ILE A 19 -7.63 0.08 -2.51
CA ILE A 19 -7.70 0.89 -1.30
C ILE A 19 -9.18 1.09 -1.00
N SER A 20 -9.58 0.81 0.23
CA SER A 20 -10.97 0.99 0.67
C SER A 20 -11.03 1.64 2.04
N ASN A 21 -12.04 2.46 2.25
CA ASN A 21 -12.34 3.06 3.54
C ASN A 21 -13.78 2.71 3.95
N THR A 22 -13.95 2.19 5.16
CA THR A 22 -15.24 1.87 5.76
C THR A 22 -15.41 2.66 7.04
N PHE A 23 -16.53 3.39 7.16
CA PHE A 23 -16.88 4.14 8.36
C PHE A 23 -17.95 3.39 9.17
N TYR A 24 -17.80 3.41 10.48
CA TYR A 24 -18.71 2.83 11.46
C TYR A 24 -19.20 3.94 12.39
N SER A 25 -20.49 4.23 12.34
CA SER A 25 -21.11 5.24 13.21
C SER A 25 -21.06 4.82 14.68
N ALA A 26 -21.04 5.83 15.57
CA ALA A 26 -21.21 5.61 16.99
C ALA A 26 -22.58 4.94 17.29
N LYS A 27 -22.62 4.07 18.29
CA LYS A 27 -23.86 3.53 18.83
C LYS A 27 -24.10 4.14 20.20
N GLU A 28 -25.31 4.63 20.42
CA GLU A 28 -25.73 5.10 21.74
C GLU A 28 -25.79 3.91 22.71
N ALA A 29 -25.47 4.16 23.98
CA ALA A 29 -25.56 3.15 25.02
C ALA A 29 -27.05 2.87 25.31
N GLY A 30 -27.49 1.63 25.08
CA GLY A 30 -28.82 1.15 25.48
C GLY A 30 -28.82 0.61 26.92
N GLU A 31 -29.99 0.22 27.43
CA GLU A 31 -30.10 -0.47 28.72
C GLU A 31 -29.37 -1.83 28.65
N GLY A 32 -28.11 -1.85 29.10
CA GLY A 32 -27.27 -3.06 29.17
C GLY A 32 -26.12 -3.15 28.15
N GLU A 33 -26.02 -2.22 27.18
CA GLU A 33 -24.92 -2.19 26.21
C GLU A 33 -24.08 -0.92 26.35
N ALA A 34 -22.75 -1.07 26.44
CA ALA A 34 -21.84 0.05 26.38
C ALA A 34 -21.87 0.68 24.98
N GLY A 35 -22.09 1.99 24.91
CA GLY A 35 -22.04 2.75 23.66
C GLY A 35 -20.67 2.65 22.99
N SER A 36 -20.62 2.86 21.67
CA SER A 36 -19.37 2.80 20.90
C SER A 36 -19.03 4.16 20.29
N VAL A 37 -17.74 4.50 20.25
CA VAL A 37 -17.26 5.68 19.52
C VAL A 37 -17.28 5.40 18.03
N ALA A 38 -17.56 6.43 17.22
CA ALA A 38 -17.42 6.34 15.77
C ALA A 38 -16.00 5.94 15.39
N SER A 39 -15.85 5.18 14.32
CA SER A 39 -14.55 4.71 13.86
C SER A 39 -14.52 4.52 12.35
N TRP A 40 -13.31 4.45 11.82
CA TRP A 40 -13.10 4.13 10.42
C TRP A 40 -12.00 3.09 10.25
N GLU A 41 -12.03 2.44 9.10
CA GLU A 41 -11.13 1.38 8.72
C GLU A 41 -10.63 1.60 7.30
N LEU A 42 -9.33 1.79 7.16
CA LEU A 42 -8.63 1.86 5.88
C LEU A 42 -7.97 0.50 5.59
N ARG A 43 -8.23 -0.05 4.40
CA ARG A 43 -7.59 -1.26 3.90
C ARG A 43 -6.80 -0.99 2.63
N VAL A 44 -5.60 -1.54 2.56
CA VAL A 44 -4.75 -1.59 1.37
C VAL A 44 -4.50 -3.06 1.04
N GLU A 45 -5.11 -3.55 -0.02
CA GLU A 45 -5.11 -4.97 -0.40
C GLU A 45 -4.55 -5.15 -1.81
N GLY A 46 -3.89 -6.28 -2.08
CA GLY A 46 -3.40 -6.64 -3.41
C GLY A 46 -4.07 -7.87 -3.97
N ARG A 47 -4.29 -7.87 -5.28
CA ARG A 47 -4.74 -9.06 -6.02
C ARG A 47 -3.93 -9.22 -7.29
N LEU A 48 -3.33 -10.40 -7.45
CA LEU A 48 -2.69 -10.79 -8.70
C LEU A 48 -3.73 -10.97 -9.82
N LEU A 49 -3.44 -10.40 -10.98
CA LEU A 49 -4.31 -10.42 -12.17
C LEU A 49 -4.19 -11.70 -12.98
N HIS A 50 -3.09 -12.44 -12.84
CA HIS A 50 -2.87 -13.70 -13.54
C HIS A 50 -2.82 -14.87 -12.53
N ASP A 51 -3.99 -15.31 -12.10
CA ASP A 51 -4.13 -16.69 -11.61
C ASP A 51 -4.13 -17.59 -12.85
N THR A 52 -2.97 -18.12 -13.23
CA THR A 52 -2.93 -19.26 -14.16
C THR A 52 -3.68 -20.38 -13.47
N LYS A 53 -4.95 -20.60 -13.84
CA LYS A 53 -5.92 -21.52 -13.21
C LYS A 53 -5.49 -23.00 -13.15
N ASN A 54 -4.24 -23.34 -13.45
CA ASN A 54 -3.79 -24.71 -13.68
C ASN A 54 -2.60 -25.22 -12.85
N ASP A 55 -2.04 -24.45 -11.91
CA ASP A 55 -0.95 -24.96 -11.05
C ASP A 55 -1.33 -24.90 -9.57
N ALA A 56 -2.10 -25.88 -9.09
CA ALA A 56 -2.44 -26.04 -7.67
C ALA A 56 -1.20 -26.21 -6.75
N ASN A 57 -0.02 -26.48 -7.34
CA ASN A 57 1.25 -26.66 -6.64
C ASN A 57 2.13 -25.41 -6.54
N LYS A 58 1.75 -24.26 -7.14
CA LYS A 58 2.55 -23.03 -7.00
C LYS A 58 2.11 -22.23 -5.78
N VAL A 59 3.05 -22.00 -4.86
CA VAL A 59 2.86 -21.07 -3.73
C VAL A 59 2.47 -19.70 -4.29
N LYS A 60 1.23 -19.30 -4.05
CA LYS A 60 0.70 -18.02 -4.50
C LYS A 60 1.44 -16.91 -3.77
N ARG A 61 2.18 -16.08 -4.52
CA ARG A 61 2.84 -14.89 -3.97
C ARG A 61 1.80 -13.98 -3.31
N LYS A 62 2.13 -13.48 -2.14
CA LYS A 62 1.28 -12.56 -1.37
C LYS A 62 1.52 -11.11 -1.81
N PHE A 63 0.55 -10.24 -1.58
CA PHE A 63 0.64 -8.80 -1.88
C PHE A 63 1.89 -8.16 -1.26
N SER A 64 2.10 -8.36 0.04
CA SER A 64 3.25 -7.82 0.76
C SER A 64 4.61 -8.30 0.20
N SER A 65 4.63 -9.38 -0.60
CA SER A 65 5.88 -9.91 -1.15
C SER A 65 6.53 -9.02 -2.22
N PHE A 66 5.76 -8.07 -2.77
CA PHE A 66 6.23 -7.12 -3.80
C PHE A 66 6.81 -5.83 -3.22
N PHE A 67 6.75 -5.65 -1.90
CA PHE A 67 7.12 -4.39 -1.24
C PHE A 67 8.22 -4.59 -0.20
N LYS A 68 9.14 -3.64 -0.13
CA LYS A 68 10.10 -3.50 0.97
C LYS A 68 9.45 -2.85 2.18
N SER A 69 8.57 -1.89 1.94
CA SER A 69 7.86 -1.18 3.01
C SER A 69 6.56 -0.55 2.51
N LEU A 70 5.65 -0.35 3.46
CA LEU A 70 4.42 0.40 3.31
C LEU A 70 4.32 1.40 4.46
N VAL A 71 3.98 2.64 4.15
CA VAL A 71 3.75 3.69 5.15
C VAL A 71 2.41 4.36 4.88
N ILE A 72 1.61 4.54 5.91
CA ILE A 72 0.37 5.31 5.90
C ILE A 72 0.56 6.49 6.84
N GLU A 73 0.57 7.68 6.28
CA GLU A 73 0.62 8.93 7.03
C GLU A 73 -0.79 9.52 7.10
N LEU A 74 -1.22 9.86 8.32
CA LEU A 74 -2.44 10.57 8.64
C LEU A 74 -2.11 12.03 8.93
N ASP A 75 -3.14 12.84 9.05
CA ASP A 75 -3.00 14.24 9.43
C ASP A 75 -2.36 14.38 10.82
N LYS A 76 -1.17 14.99 10.85
CA LYS A 76 -0.36 15.17 12.07
C LYS A 76 -1.03 16.10 13.07
N ASP A 77 -1.82 17.07 12.62
CA ASP A 77 -2.49 18.01 13.51
C ASP A 77 -3.68 17.35 14.22
N LEU A 78 -4.28 16.32 13.61
CA LEU A 78 -5.37 15.55 14.21
C LEU A 78 -4.89 14.43 15.15
N TYR A 79 -3.84 13.70 14.76
CA TYR A 79 -3.38 12.51 15.51
C TYR A 79 -2.10 12.74 16.33
N GLY A 80 -1.48 13.91 16.20
CA GLY A 80 -0.25 14.25 16.90
C GLY A 80 1.00 13.58 16.30
N PRO A 81 2.19 13.94 16.80
CA PRO A 81 3.46 13.52 16.21
C PRO A 81 3.72 12.01 16.28
N ASP A 82 3.10 11.29 17.23
CA ASP A 82 3.42 9.89 17.47
C ASP A 82 2.41 8.90 16.87
N ASN A 83 1.15 9.32 16.67
CA ASN A 83 0.08 8.41 16.21
C ASN A 83 -0.36 8.65 14.75
N HIS A 84 0.18 9.67 14.09
CA HIS A 84 -0.18 10.00 12.71
C HIS A 84 0.46 9.06 11.67
N MET A 85 1.22 8.04 12.06
CA MET A 85 2.02 7.29 11.09
C MET A 85 2.05 5.80 11.41
N VAL A 86 1.62 4.98 10.44
CA VAL A 86 1.67 3.53 10.51
C VAL A 86 2.70 3.03 9.50
N LYS A 87 3.69 2.27 9.96
CA LYS A 87 4.78 1.73 9.11
C LYS A 87 4.80 0.22 9.16
N TRP A 88 4.97 -0.39 7.99
CA TRP A 88 5.34 -1.77 7.83
C TRP A 88 6.63 -1.86 7.02
N HIS A 89 7.57 -2.65 7.52
CA HIS A 89 8.82 -2.96 6.83
C HIS A 89 8.96 -4.48 6.73
N ARG A 90 9.42 -4.94 5.56
CA ARG A 90 9.70 -6.36 5.36
C ARG A 90 10.86 -6.78 6.27
N THR A 91 10.66 -7.86 7.02
CA THR A 91 11.68 -8.48 7.88
C THR A 91 12.37 -9.64 7.16
N LEU A 92 13.44 -10.18 7.74
CA LEU A 92 14.17 -11.33 7.20
C LEU A 92 13.31 -12.62 7.13
N THR A 93 12.33 -12.75 8.02
CA THR A 93 11.34 -13.83 8.06
C THR A 93 9.94 -13.21 7.91
N PRO A 94 9.55 -12.82 6.69
CA PRO A 94 8.34 -12.03 6.50
C PRO A 94 7.08 -12.87 6.76
N GLN A 95 6.19 -12.37 7.62
CA GLN A 95 4.80 -12.82 7.63
C GLN A 95 4.07 -12.15 6.47
N GLU A 96 4.10 -12.81 5.32
CA GLU A 96 3.50 -12.25 4.12
C GLU A 96 1.96 -12.23 4.21
N THR A 97 1.39 -11.03 4.07
CA THR A 97 -0.05 -10.75 4.04
C THR A 97 -0.53 -10.32 2.65
N ASN A 98 -1.82 -10.50 2.38
CA ASN A 98 -2.52 -10.00 1.19
C ASN A 98 -3.05 -8.57 1.33
N GLY A 99 -2.98 -7.99 2.54
CA GLY A 99 -3.42 -6.63 2.77
C GLY A 99 -3.04 -6.11 4.15
N PHE A 100 -3.13 -4.80 4.29
CA PHE A 100 -2.89 -4.05 5.51
C PHE A 100 -4.17 -3.34 5.91
N GLN A 101 -4.42 -3.29 7.22
CA GLN A 101 -5.64 -2.74 7.78
C GLN A 101 -5.29 -1.81 8.93
N VAL A 102 -5.83 -0.59 8.88
CA VAL A 102 -5.70 0.42 9.93
C VAL A 102 -7.09 0.78 10.41
N LYS A 103 -7.34 0.65 11.72
CA LYS A 103 -8.57 1.07 12.37
C LYS A 103 -8.26 2.24 13.29
N CYS A 104 -9.04 3.31 13.17
CA CYS A 104 -8.89 4.47 14.03
C CYS A 104 -10.26 4.94 14.54
N PRO A 105 -10.35 5.41 15.79
CA PRO A 105 -11.53 6.12 16.27
C PRO A 105 -11.62 7.50 15.60
N GLY A 106 -12.84 8.01 15.53
CA GLY A 106 -13.14 9.34 15.03
C GLY A 106 -14.22 9.35 13.95
N ASP A 107 -14.88 10.50 13.86
CA ASP A 107 -15.93 10.85 12.91
C ASP A 107 -15.49 11.96 11.93
N LYS A 108 -14.29 12.50 12.12
CA LYS A 108 -13.71 13.54 11.26
C LYS A 108 -13.13 12.93 9.99
N ASN A 109 -13.24 13.69 8.89
CA ASN A 109 -12.51 13.38 7.67
C ASN A 109 -11.00 13.59 7.89
N VAL A 110 -10.20 12.59 7.55
CA VAL A 110 -8.75 12.58 7.74
C VAL A 110 -8.08 12.45 6.38
N ARG A 111 -7.12 13.33 6.08
CA ARG A 111 -6.26 13.16 4.91
C ARG A 111 -5.25 12.05 5.19
N CYS A 112 -5.12 11.10 4.27
CA CYS A 112 -4.09 10.08 4.34
C CYS A 112 -3.17 10.12 3.11
N THR A 113 -1.89 9.85 3.33
CA THR A 113 -0.88 9.64 2.29
C THR A 113 -0.36 8.22 2.42
N ILE A 114 -0.42 7.46 1.33
CA ILE A 114 -0.01 6.05 1.30
C ILE A 114 1.25 5.96 0.43
N LEU A 115 2.33 5.48 1.03
CA LEU A 115 3.64 5.31 0.40
C LEU A 115 3.95 3.81 0.30
N LEU A 116 4.13 3.32 -0.92
CA LEU A 116 4.47 1.93 -1.22
C LEU A 116 5.85 1.88 -1.84
N LEU A 117 6.80 1.18 -1.20
CA LEU A 117 8.14 0.97 -1.73
C LEU A 117 8.28 -0.44 -2.29
N LEU A 118 8.44 -0.55 -3.60
CA LEU A 118 8.56 -1.82 -4.31
C LEU A 118 9.92 -2.51 -4.06
N ASP A 119 9.90 -3.84 -4.04
CA ASP A 119 11.07 -4.69 -3.88
C ASP A 119 11.56 -5.24 -5.23
N TYR A 120 12.18 -4.37 -6.03
CA TYR A 120 12.77 -4.77 -7.31
C TYR A 120 14.04 -5.60 -7.12
N GLN A 121 14.07 -6.78 -7.75
CA GLN A 121 15.26 -7.62 -7.88
C GLN A 121 15.49 -7.99 -9.36
N PRO A 122 16.54 -7.47 -10.02
CA PRO A 122 17.53 -6.50 -9.52
C PRO A 122 16.94 -5.10 -9.26
N LEU A 123 17.58 -4.33 -8.38
CA LEU A 123 17.14 -2.99 -8.01
C LEU A 123 17.07 -2.07 -9.24
N GLN A 124 15.92 -1.44 -9.44
CA GLN A 124 15.69 -0.48 -10.51
C GLN A 124 15.67 0.95 -9.97
N PHE A 125 16.14 1.89 -10.79
CA PHE A 125 16.23 3.31 -10.48
C PHE A 125 15.42 4.09 -11.50
N LYS A 126 14.56 4.99 -11.01
CA LYS A 126 13.87 5.98 -11.83
C LYS A 126 14.84 7.13 -12.11
N LEU A 127 15.03 7.46 -13.39
CA LEU A 127 15.91 8.55 -13.79
C LEU A 127 15.20 9.90 -13.68
N ASP A 128 15.99 10.97 -13.48
CA ASP A 128 15.51 12.34 -13.65
C ASP A 128 14.92 12.52 -15.06
N PRO A 129 13.78 13.23 -15.23
CA PRO A 129 13.14 13.35 -16.54
C PRO A 129 14.05 13.84 -17.68
N ARG A 130 15.02 14.71 -17.38
CA ARG A 130 15.96 15.21 -18.40
C ARG A 130 16.92 14.13 -18.85
N LEU A 131 17.44 13.36 -17.89
CA LEU A 131 18.34 12.24 -18.15
C LEU A 131 17.59 11.07 -18.81
N ALA A 132 16.38 10.78 -18.36
CA ALA A 132 15.54 9.74 -18.94
C ALA A 132 15.27 9.99 -20.43
N ARG A 133 14.96 11.24 -20.78
CA ARG A 133 14.74 11.65 -22.18
C ARG A 133 16.01 11.58 -23.01
N LEU A 134 17.16 11.91 -22.43
CA LEU A 134 18.45 11.83 -23.11
C LEU A 134 18.82 10.38 -23.45
N LEU A 135 18.65 9.47 -22.49
CA LEU A 135 19.03 8.06 -22.62
C LEU A 135 17.94 7.18 -23.28
N GLY A 136 16.71 7.70 -23.42
CA GLY A 136 15.56 6.92 -23.86
C GLY A 136 15.10 5.87 -22.84
N VAL A 137 15.48 6.02 -21.57
CA VAL A 137 15.25 5.04 -20.51
C VAL A 137 14.63 5.75 -19.30
N TYR A 138 13.45 5.31 -18.84
CA TYR A 138 12.77 5.94 -17.70
C TYR A 138 13.10 5.29 -16.36
N THR A 139 13.23 3.96 -16.36
CA THR A 139 13.56 3.16 -15.19
C THR A 139 14.43 1.99 -15.63
N GLN A 140 15.60 1.81 -15.02
CA GLN A 140 16.49 0.68 -15.33
C GLN A 140 17.40 0.31 -14.16
N THR A 141 18.12 -0.80 -14.31
CA THR A 141 19.18 -1.19 -13.37
C THR A 141 20.39 -0.26 -13.49
N ARG A 142 21.14 -0.13 -12.38
CA ARG A 142 22.35 0.70 -12.34
C ARG A 142 23.37 0.35 -13.44
N PRO A 143 23.70 -0.93 -13.73
CA PRO A 143 24.63 -1.25 -14.82
C PRO A 143 24.17 -0.75 -16.18
N VAL A 144 22.88 -0.89 -16.50
CA VAL A 144 22.32 -0.44 -17.79
C VAL A 144 22.35 1.08 -17.88
N ILE A 145 21.99 1.79 -16.81
CA ILE A 145 22.05 3.25 -16.75
C ILE A 145 23.49 3.74 -16.97
N ILE A 146 24.46 3.15 -16.26
CA ILE A 146 25.87 3.57 -16.37
C ILE A 146 26.42 3.30 -17.77
N SER A 147 26.04 2.18 -18.39
CA SER A 147 26.49 1.86 -19.75
C SER A 147 25.91 2.79 -20.82
N ALA A 148 24.84 3.52 -20.52
CA ALA A 148 24.18 4.43 -21.46
C ALA A 148 24.68 5.88 -21.34
N LEU A 149 25.42 6.21 -20.27
CA LEU A 149 26.08 7.51 -20.05
C LEU A 149 27.41 7.60 -20.79
#